data_AF-A0A821EER6-F1
#
_entry.id   AF-A0A821EER6-F1
#
_cell.length_a   1.000
_cell.length_b   1.000
_cell.length_c   1.000
_cell.angle_alpha   90.00
_cell.angle_beta   90.00
_cell.angle_gamma   90.00
#
_symmetry.space_group_name_H-M   'P 1'
#
loop_
_entity.id
_entity.type
_entity.pdbx_description
1 polymer ?
#
loop_
_entity_poly.entity_id
_entity_poly.type
_entity_poly.pdbx_seq_one_letter_code
_entity_poly.pdbx_strand_id
1 'polypeptide(L)'
;MNRNIQRDLSIEKFDSLIYLKCVIQEVLRYSLSFTKTYHTLTTDDYLSTSGTNLFKGDQIFIPIYNIAVDTELCSIDPNQFYFERFLDQDRQHHSYARIPFITGH
;
A
#
# COMPACT_ATOMS: atom_id res chain seq x y z
N MET A 1 -19.00 -27.16 31.54
CA MET A 1 -17.80 -26.38 31.91
C MET A 1 -17.75 -25.14 31.03
N ASN A 2 -18.31 -24.04 31.51
CA ASN A 2 -18.55 -22.82 30.73
C ASN A 2 -17.33 -21.89 30.91
N ARG A 3 -16.40 -21.88 29.94
CA ARG A 3 -15.26 -20.94 29.98
C ARG A 3 -15.77 -19.58 29.51
N ASN A 4 -16.10 -18.73 30.47
CA ASN A 4 -16.33 -17.32 30.27
C ASN A 4 -14.98 -16.67 29.95
N ILE A 5 -14.58 -16.71 28.67
CA ILE A 5 -13.35 -16.04 28.20
C ILE A 5 -13.68 -14.56 28.14
N GLN A 6 -13.43 -13.85 29.23
CA GLN A 6 -13.47 -12.41 29.24
C GLN A 6 -12.33 -11.92 28.33
N ARG A 7 -12.68 -11.57 27.09
CA ARG A 7 -11.73 -11.03 26.11
C ARG A 7 -11.43 -9.58 26.49
N ASP A 8 -10.44 -9.41 27.34
CA ASP A 8 -9.91 -8.11 27.70
C ASP A 8 -9.03 -7.58 26.54
N LEU A 9 -9.70 -7.01 25.55
CA LEU A 9 -9.12 -6.42 24.34
C LEU A 9 -8.90 -4.92 24.60
N SER A 10 -7.65 -4.50 24.77
CA SER A 10 -7.27 -3.11 24.97
C SER A 10 -6.45 -2.61 23.78
N ILE A 11 -6.41 -1.29 23.56
CA ILE A 11 -5.71 -0.66 22.43
C ILE A 11 -4.21 -1.01 22.46
N GLU A 12 -3.62 -1.08 23.65
CA GLU A 12 -2.20 -1.38 23.85
C GLU A 12 -1.87 -2.82 23.42
N LYS A 13 -2.81 -3.76 23.58
CA LYS A 13 -2.64 -5.15 23.14
C LYS A 13 -2.74 -5.28 21.63
N PHE A 14 -3.50 -4.41 20.93
CA PHE A 14 -3.55 -4.42 19.46
C PHE A 14 -2.18 -4.23 18.83
N ASP A 15 -1.29 -3.47 19.47
CA ASP A 15 0.03 -3.23 18.91
C ASP A 15 0.90 -4.49 18.84
N SER A 16 0.68 -5.43 19.76
CA SER A 16 1.35 -6.73 19.82
C SER A 16 0.81 -7.77 18.84
N LEU A 17 -0.33 -7.51 18.18
CA LEU A 17 -0.95 -8.44 17.24
C LEU A 17 -0.30 -8.34 15.85
N ILE A 18 0.97 -8.75 15.75
CA ILE A 18 1.79 -8.63 14.53
C ILE A 18 1.10 -9.31 13.35
N TYR A 19 0.62 -10.54 13.52
CA TYR A 19 -0.09 -11.27 12.45
C TYR A 19 -1.37 -10.58 11.98
N LEU A 20 -2.13 -9.97 12.90
CA LEU A 20 -3.32 -9.22 12.53
C LEU A 20 -2.95 -8.01 11.67
N LYS A 21 -1.89 -7.29 12.04
CA LYS A 21 -1.36 -6.17 11.24
C LYS A 21 -0.94 -6.64 9.85
N CYS A 22 -0.21 -7.76 9.75
CA CYS A 22 0.19 -8.34 8.46
C CYS A 22 -1.01 -8.70 7.59
N VAL A 23 -2.05 -9.34 8.16
CA VAL A 23 -3.26 -9.70 7.42
C VAL A 23 -3.99 -8.46 6.94
N ILE A 24 -4.14 -7.42 7.77
CA ILE A 24 -4.77 -6.16 7.36
C ILE A 24 -4.00 -5.53 6.19
N GLN A 25 -2.67 -5.49 6.25
CA GLN A 25 -1.83 -4.96 5.17
C GLN A 25 -1.99 -5.76 3.87
N GLU A 26 -2.04 -7.09 3.95
CA GLU A 26 -2.23 -7.93 2.77
C GLU A 26 -3.62 -7.81 2.17
N VAL A 27 -4.66 -7.68 3.01
CA VAL A 27 -6.02 -7.37 2.54
C VAL A 27 -6.04 -6.03 1.82
N LEU A 28 -5.41 -5.00 2.39
CA LEU A 28 -5.33 -3.69 1.73
C LEU A 28 -4.60 -3.76 0.39
N ARG A 29 -3.55 -4.58 0.26
CA ARG A 29 -2.83 -4.81 -1.00
C ARG A 29 -3.63 -5.63 -2.02
N TYR A 30 -4.33 -6.67 -1.58
CA TYR A 30 -5.01 -7.62 -2.45
C TYR A 30 -6.38 -7.14 -2.91
N SER A 31 -7.12 -6.48 -2.02
CA SER A 31 -8.47 -5.96 -2.27
C SER A 31 -8.50 -4.43 -2.15
N LEU A 32 -7.56 -3.73 -2.76
CA LEU A 32 -7.53 -2.26 -2.75
C LEU A 32 -8.91 -1.71 -3.18
N SER A 33 -9.57 -0.99 -2.27
CA SER A 33 -10.84 -0.31 -2.57
C SER A 33 -10.67 0.81 -3.61
N PHE A 34 -9.46 1.36 -3.74
CA PHE A 34 -9.12 2.41 -4.70
C PHE A 34 -8.05 1.92 -5.67
N THR A 35 -8.37 1.89 -6.95
CA THR A 35 -7.44 1.41 -7.98
C THR A 35 -6.50 2.50 -8.49
N LYS A 36 -6.85 3.77 -8.30
CA LYS A 36 -6.18 4.91 -8.93
C LYS A 36 -6.46 6.26 -8.24
N THR A 37 -5.56 7.22 -8.42
CA THR A 37 -5.76 8.65 -8.07
C THR A 37 -5.45 9.56 -9.26
N TYR A 38 -6.03 10.76 -9.23
CA TYR A 38 -5.88 11.79 -10.26
C TYR A 38 -5.50 13.11 -9.63
N HIS A 39 -4.57 13.82 -10.24
CA HIS A 39 -4.18 15.18 -9.85
C HIS A 39 -4.16 16.08 -11.08
N THR A 40 -4.69 17.29 -10.96
CA THR A 40 -4.60 18.30 -12.03
C THR A 40 -3.47 19.26 -11.70
N LEU A 41 -2.53 19.46 -12.62
CA LEU A 41 -1.44 20.42 -12.42
C LEU A 41 -1.98 21.84 -12.33
N THR A 42 -1.56 22.57 -11.31
CA THR A 42 -1.89 23.98 -11.10
C THR A 42 -0.84 24.93 -11.67
N THR A 43 0.37 24.43 -11.91
CA THR A 43 1.53 25.10 -12.49
C THR A 43 2.28 24.14 -13.41
N ASP A 44 3.08 24.67 -14.33
CA ASP A 44 4.00 23.85 -15.13
C ASP A 44 5.06 23.21 -14.22
N ASP A 45 5.51 22.01 -14.57
CA ASP A 45 6.50 21.23 -13.82
C ASP A 45 7.36 20.37 -14.76
N TYR A 46 8.41 19.75 -14.24
CA TYR A 46 9.34 18.91 -15.00
C TYR A 46 9.65 17.61 -14.28
N LEU A 47 9.30 16.49 -14.92
CA LEU A 47 9.60 15.15 -14.42
C LEU A 47 11.05 14.77 -14.77
N SER A 48 11.96 15.10 -13.85
CA SER A 48 13.41 14.93 -14.01
C SER A 48 13.87 13.51 -14.33
N THR A 49 13.16 12.49 -13.84
CA THR A 49 13.50 11.07 -14.07
C THR A 49 13.26 10.62 -15.50
N SER A 50 12.29 11.22 -16.21
CA SER A 50 11.95 10.87 -17.60
C SER A 50 12.34 11.95 -18.60
N GLY A 51 12.67 13.15 -18.13
CA GLY A 51 12.93 14.32 -18.99
C GLY A 51 11.67 14.95 -19.57
N THR A 52 10.50 14.73 -18.95
CA THR A 52 9.20 15.16 -19.50
C THR A 52 8.74 16.47 -18.87
N ASN A 53 8.34 17.45 -19.70
CA ASN A 53 7.64 18.65 -19.23
C ASN A 53 6.17 18.33 -19.00
N LEU A 54 5.64 18.80 -17.86
CA LEU A 54 4.24 18.72 -17.50
C LEU A 54 3.67 20.13 -17.49
N PHE A 55 2.50 20.34 -18.07
CA PHE A 55 1.92 21.66 -18.21
C PHE A 55 0.73 21.84 -17.27
N LYS A 56 0.50 23.09 -16.87
CA LYS A 56 -0.69 23.48 -16.11
C LYS A 56 -1.95 23.00 -16.83
N GLY A 57 -2.82 22.33 -16.10
CA GLY A 57 -4.06 21.75 -16.60
C GLY A 57 -3.95 20.27 -17.00
N ASP A 58 -2.74 19.72 -17.10
CA ASP A 58 -2.55 18.29 -17.33
C ASP A 58 -3.12 17.48 -16.16
N GLN A 59 -3.71 16.33 -16.47
CA GLN A 59 -4.15 15.35 -15.48
C GLN A 59 -3.10 14.25 -15.33
N ILE A 60 -2.54 14.14 -14.13
CA ILE A 60 -1.65 13.04 -13.75
C ILE A 60 -2.47 11.90 -13.21
N PHE A 61 -2.22 10.74 -13.79
CA PHE A 61 -2.85 9.49 -13.43
C PHE A 61 -1.85 8.60 -12.69
N ILE A 62 -2.20 8.18 -11.47
CA ILE A 62 -1.36 7.26 -10.69
C ILE A 62 -2.14 5.94 -10.50
N PRO A 63 -1.73 4.86 -11.17
CA PRO A 63 -2.40 3.56 -11.09
C PRO A 63 -1.92 2.77 -9.87
N ILE A 64 -2.48 3.07 -8.70
CA ILE A 64 -2.10 2.49 -7.41
C ILE A 64 -2.18 0.95 -7.43
N TYR A 65 -3.25 0.40 -8.02
CA TYR A 65 -3.41 -1.05 -8.11
C TYR A 65 -2.27 -1.69 -8.91
N ASN A 66 -1.92 -1.14 -10.07
CA ASN A 66 -0.87 -1.66 -10.93
C ASN A 66 0.48 -1.65 -10.21
N ILE A 67 0.78 -0.58 -9.47
CA ILE A 67 2.00 -0.47 -8.66
C ILE A 67 2.04 -1.56 -7.57
N ALA A 68 0.91 -1.85 -6.92
CA ALA A 68 0.81 -2.84 -5.85
C ALA A 68 0.94 -4.30 -6.32
N VAL A 69 0.74 -4.56 -7.62
CA VAL A 69 0.88 -5.88 -8.24
C VAL A 69 2.06 -5.96 -9.22
N ASP A 70 2.88 -4.92 -9.29
CA ASP A 70 4.04 -4.90 -10.18
C ASP A 70 5.12 -5.86 -9.67
N THR A 71 5.48 -6.84 -10.50
CA THR A 71 6.50 -7.85 -10.16
C THR A 71 7.91 -7.27 -10.08
N GLU A 72 8.17 -6.09 -10.66
CA GLU A 72 9.44 -5.38 -10.47
C GLU A 72 9.54 -4.74 -9.09
N LEU A 73 8.40 -4.40 -8.49
CA LEU A 73 8.31 -3.73 -7.18
C LEU A 73 7.95 -4.68 -6.04
N CYS A 74 7.42 -5.87 -6.35
CA CYS A 74 7.01 -6.89 -5.39
C CYS A 74 7.80 -8.18 -5.59
N SER A 75 8.58 -8.55 -4.58
CA SER A 75 9.49 -9.72 -4.62
C SER A 75 8.78 -11.08 -4.60
N ILE A 76 7.49 -11.11 -4.24
CA ILE A 76 6.68 -12.33 -4.10
C ILE A 76 5.45 -12.17 -4.99
N ASP A 77 5.01 -13.25 -5.62
CA ASP A 77 3.85 -13.27 -6.52
C ASP A 77 2.68 -12.42 -5.97
N PRO A 78 2.26 -11.37 -6.70
CA PRO A 78 1.22 -10.46 -6.26
C PRO A 78 -0.16 -11.12 -6.20
N ASN A 79 -0.40 -12.18 -6.98
CA ASN A 79 -1.66 -12.92 -6.99
C ASN A 79 -1.77 -13.92 -5.83
N GLN A 80 -0.66 -14.17 -5.14
CA GLN A 80 -0.67 -14.99 -3.93
C GLN A 80 -1.01 -14.13 -2.72
N PHE A 81 -2.12 -14.46 -2.04
CA PHE A 81 -2.41 -13.90 -0.72
C PHE A 81 -1.42 -14.50 0.29
N TYR A 82 -0.40 -13.71 0.68
CA TYR A 82 0.69 -14.14 1.54
C TYR A 82 1.07 -13.02 2.50
N PHE A 83 0.42 -12.98 3.66
CA PHE A 83 0.59 -11.90 4.63
C PHE A 83 1.95 -11.94 5.34
N GLU A 84 2.61 -13.10 5.40
CA GLU A 84 3.94 -13.22 6.00
C GLU A 84 5.01 -12.40 5.25
N ARG A 85 4.74 -11.90 4.04
CA ARG A 85 5.61 -10.92 3.35
C ARG A 85 5.88 -9.65 4.16
N PHE A 86 5.00 -9.33 5.11
CA PHE A 86 5.14 -8.19 6.01
C PHE A 86 5.92 -8.49 7.29
N LEU A 87 6.33 -9.74 7.53
CA LEU A 87 7.10 -10.12 8.72
C LEU A 87 8.59 -9.80 8.56
N ASP A 88 9.24 -10.25 7.48
CA ASP A 88 10.69 -10.09 7.35
C ASP A 88 11.25 -10.01 5.92
N GLN A 89 10.52 -10.48 4.89
CA GLN A 89 11.14 -10.75 3.58
C GLN A 89 11.08 -9.59 2.59
N ASP A 90 10.13 -8.68 2.74
CA ASP A 90 9.94 -7.60 1.78
C ASP A 90 10.35 -6.29 2.47
N ARG A 91 11.64 -6.13 2.82
CA ARG A 91 12.20 -4.85 3.31
C ARG A 91 12.88 -4.04 2.20
N GLN A 92 13.05 -4.65 1.03
CA GLN A 92 13.71 -4.09 -0.17
C GLN A 92 12.69 -3.69 -1.25
N HIS A 93 11.46 -3.35 -0.85
CA HIS A 93 10.45 -2.84 -1.79
C HIS A 93 10.64 -1.34 -2.01
N HIS A 94 10.33 -0.89 -3.22
CA HIS A 94 10.33 0.53 -3.54
C HIS A 94 9.40 1.31 -2.59
N SER A 95 9.78 2.51 -2.18
CA SER A 95 9.03 3.31 -1.19
C SER A 95 7.58 3.57 -1.57
N TYR A 96 7.26 3.55 -2.87
CA TYR A 96 5.91 3.77 -3.39
C TYR A 96 5.16 2.48 -3.76
N ALA A 97 5.76 1.29 -3.57
CA ALA A 97 5.11 0.01 -3.86
C ALA A 97 3.89 -0.28 -2.94
N ARG A 98 3.80 0.41 -1.80
CA ARG A 98 2.85 0.13 -0.71
C ARG A 98 2.20 1.41 -0.20
N ILE A 99 1.24 1.94 -0.94
CA ILE A 99 0.51 3.18 -0.60
C ILE A 99 -1.02 2.98 -0.57
N PRO A 100 -1.54 2.08 0.29
CA PRO A 100 -2.98 1.78 0.34
C PRO A 100 -3.85 2.98 0.72
N PHE A 101 -3.26 3.99 1.37
CA PHE A 101 -3.91 5.25 1.74
C PHE A 101 -3.38 6.45 0.96
N ILE A 102 -2.62 6.22 -0.12
CA ILE A 102 -1.91 7.27 -0.89
C ILE A 102 -0.90 8.00 0.02
N THR A 103 0.01 8.77 -0.57
CA THR A 103 0.94 9.62 0.17
C THR A 103 1.18 10.91 -0.60
N GLY A 104 1.72 11.93 0.07
CA GLY A 104 1.82 13.28 -0.47
C GLY A 104 0.58 14.13 -0.18
N HIS A 105 0.76 15.44 -0.10
CA HIS A 105 -0.27 16.44 0.19
C HIS A 105 -0.25 17.53 -0.89
#